data_AF-A0A2W5WM42-F1
#
_entry.id   AF-A0A2W5WM42-F1
#
_cell.length_a   1.000
_cell.length_b   1.000
_cell.length_c   1.000
_cell.angle_alpha   90.00
_cell.angle_beta   90.00
_cell.angle_gamma   90.00
#
_symmetry.space_group_name_H-M   'P 1'
#
loop_
_entity.id
_entity.type
_entity.pdbx_description
1 polymer ?
#
loop_
_entity_poly.entity_id
_entity_poly.type
_entity_poly.pdbx_seq_one_letter_code
_entity_poly.pdbx_strand_id
1 'polypeptide(L)'
;MPPRTAQHKTLTKRLEDTMTFLERHGEFHWVQWLRLTTQHLDDGEARAGAQVLRAFAAPGSFDDLVISADGGHDVSPGDEARANRRLAELRDAVREEAARLSRRPRHV
;
A
#
# COMPACT_ATOMS: atom_id res chain seq x y z
N MET A 1 15.74 18.21 8.21
CA MET A 1 15.07 17.17 7.40
C MET A 1 15.51 17.31 5.95
N PRO A 2 16.00 16.24 5.28
CA PRO A 2 16.23 16.28 3.84
C PRO A 2 14.89 16.53 3.11
N PRO A 3 14.89 17.23 1.96
CA PRO A 3 13.65 17.51 1.22
C PRO A 3 13.00 16.21 0.74
N ARG A 4 11.70 16.05 1.02
CA ARG A 4 10.92 14.91 0.51
C ARG A 4 10.99 14.91 -1.02
N THR A 5 11.51 13.81 -1.57
CA THR A 5 11.53 13.62 -3.02
C THR A 5 10.10 13.54 -3.58
N ALA A 6 9.90 13.90 -4.84
CA ALA A 6 8.59 13.77 -5.50
C ALA A 6 8.07 12.32 -5.44
N GLN A 7 8.96 11.34 -5.51
CA GLN A 7 8.65 9.92 -5.42
C GLN A 7 8.11 9.53 -4.03
N HIS A 8 8.67 10.06 -2.94
CA HIS A 8 8.11 9.84 -1.60
C HIS A 8 6.66 10.33 -1.51
N LYS A 9 6.39 11.54 -2.01
CA LYS A 9 5.03 12.11 -2.01
C LYS A 9 4.05 11.26 -2.84
N THR A 10 4.48 10.78 -4.00
CA THR A 10 3.65 9.91 -4.84
C THR A 10 3.36 8.59 -4.13
N LEU A 11 4.35 7.95 -3.52
CA LEU A 11 4.15 6.69 -2.78
C LEU A 11 3.21 6.88 -1.59
N THR A 12 3.41 7.94 -0.78
CA THR A 12 2.52 8.30 0.33
C THR A 12 1.09 8.44 -0.17
N LYS A 13 0.85 9.17 -1.27
CA LYS A 13 -0.48 9.32 -1.83
C LYS A 13 -1.10 7.98 -2.26
N ARG A 14 -0.32 7.07 -2.85
CA ARG A 14 -0.82 5.73 -3.23
C ARG A 14 -1.20 4.89 -2.02
N LEU A 15 -0.43 4.99 -0.94
CA LEU A 15 -0.75 4.33 0.33
C LEU A 15 -2.03 4.92 0.94
N GLU A 16 -2.21 6.24 0.90
CA GLU A 16 -3.43 6.93 1.34
C GLU A 16 -4.68 6.53 0.53
N ASP A 17 -4.56 6.49 -0.80
CA ASP A 17 -5.63 6.01 -1.70
C ASP A 17 -6.01 4.56 -1.34
N THR A 18 -5.02 3.72 -1.01
CA THR A 18 -5.23 2.32 -0.61
C THR A 18 -5.90 2.24 0.76
N MET A 19 -5.43 2.99 1.76
CA MET A 19 -6.04 3.04 3.09
C MET A 19 -7.51 3.48 3.00
N THR A 20 -7.79 4.54 2.23
CA THR A 20 -9.16 5.03 2.02
C THR A 20 -10.06 3.96 1.40
N PHE A 21 -9.54 3.19 0.44
CA PHE A 21 -10.27 2.08 -0.16
C PHE A 21 -10.57 0.98 0.86
N LEU A 22 -9.60 0.59 1.68
CA LEU A 22 -9.77 -0.46 2.69
C LEU A 22 -10.71 -0.05 3.83
N GLU A 23 -10.60 1.19 4.33
CA GLU A 23 -11.50 1.74 5.35
C GLU A 23 -12.97 1.70 4.90
N ARG A 24 -13.23 1.98 3.61
CA ARG A 24 -14.58 1.89 3.04
C ARG A 24 -15.15 0.48 2.97
N HIS A 25 -14.29 -0.54 2.98
CA HIS A 25 -14.71 -1.94 2.99
C HIS A 25 -14.56 -2.57 4.38
N GLY A 26 -14.38 -1.77 5.44
CA GLY A 26 -14.26 -2.24 6.82
C GLY A 26 -12.93 -2.94 7.15
N GLU A 27 -11.93 -2.88 6.27
CA GLU A 27 -10.64 -3.55 6.46
C GLU A 27 -9.68 -2.66 7.25
N PHE A 28 -9.71 -2.76 8.59
CA PHE A 28 -8.91 -1.90 9.46
C PHE A 28 -7.53 -2.45 9.79
N HIS A 29 -7.30 -3.76 9.70
CA HIS A 29 -6.01 -4.36 10.04
C HIS A 29 -4.91 -3.87 9.10
N TRP A 30 -5.13 -3.97 7.79
CA TRP A 30 -4.20 -3.48 6.79
C TRP A 30 -4.12 -1.96 6.74
N VAL A 31 -5.18 -1.24 7.09
CA VAL A 31 -5.13 0.23 7.23
C VAL A 31 -4.14 0.64 8.33
N GLN A 32 -4.19 0.02 9.50
CA GLN A 32 -3.24 0.34 10.57
C GLN A 32 -1.80 0.01 10.14
N TRP A 33 -1.61 -1.12 9.48
CA TRP A 33 -0.30 -1.51 8.98
C TRP A 33 0.27 -0.51 7.95
N LEU A 34 -0.55 -0.09 6.97
CA LEU A 34 -0.17 0.90 5.96
C LEU A 34 0.09 2.28 6.57
N ARG A 35 -0.66 2.66 7.61
CA ARG A 35 -0.46 3.92 8.33
C ARG A 35 0.91 3.96 9.01
N LEU A 36 1.28 2.90 9.73
CA LEU A 36 2.61 2.78 10.36
C LEU A 36 3.72 2.83 9.30
N THR A 37 3.53 2.13 8.19
CA THR A 37 4.49 2.14 7.07
C THR A 37 4.66 3.51 6.44
N THR A 38 3.57 4.28 6.33
CA THR A 38 3.59 5.66 5.81
C THR A 38 4.33 6.60 6.76
N GLN A 39 4.21 6.41 8.08
CA GLN A 39 4.99 7.17 9.06
C GLN A 39 6.49 6.92 8.92
N HIS A 40 6.91 5.66 8.77
CA HIS A 40 8.33 5.31 8.53
C HIS A 40 8.87 5.86 7.20
N LEU A 41 8.03 5.96 6.17
CA LEU A 41 8.38 6.63 4.91
C LEU A 41 8.63 8.13 5.11
N ASP A 42 7.84 8.78 5.95
CA ASP A 42 7.95 10.22 6.23
C ASP A 42 9.20 10.58 7.05
N ASP A 43 9.73 9.64 7.84
CA ASP A 43 11.00 9.79 8.56
C ASP A 43 12.24 9.77 7.64
N GLY A 44 12.05 9.51 6.34
CA GLY A 44 13.10 9.63 5.33
C GLY A 44 14.07 8.46 5.29
N GLU A 45 13.67 7.28 5.78
CA GLU A 45 14.49 6.08 5.69
C GLU A 45 14.75 5.71 4.22
N ALA A 46 16.02 5.74 3.80
CA ALA A 46 16.45 5.36 2.46
C ALA A 46 16.10 3.90 2.07
N ARG A 47 15.57 3.10 3.00
CA ARG A 47 15.12 1.71 2.80
C ARG A 47 13.60 1.55 2.81
N ALA A 48 12.84 2.62 2.99
CA ALA A 48 11.40 2.53 3.18
C ALA A 48 10.67 1.92 1.96
N GLY A 49 11.11 2.21 0.74
CA GLY A 49 10.58 1.53 -0.46
C GLY A 49 10.82 0.02 -0.48
N ALA A 50 11.96 -0.46 0.02
CA ALA A 50 12.27 -1.88 0.11
C ALA A 50 11.50 -2.58 1.25
N GLN A 51 11.23 -1.87 2.35
CA GLN A 51 10.37 -2.37 3.43
C GLN A 51 8.93 -2.57 2.96
N VAL A 52 8.37 -1.60 2.20
CA VAL A 52 7.04 -1.74 1.57
C VAL A 52 7.02 -2.98 0.67
N LEU A 53 7.99 -3.14 -0.22
CA LEU A 53 8.02 -4.29 -1.14
C LEU A 53 8.14 -5.63 -0.42
N ARG A 54 8.93 -5.70 0.67
CA ARG A 54 9.05 -6.93 1.48
C ARG A 54 7.73 -7.32 2.13
N ALA A 55 6.97 -6.34 2.61
CA ALA A 55 5.69 -6.60 3.23
C ALA A 55 4.63 -7.14 2.26
N PHE A 56 4.74 -6.80 0.97
CA PHE A 56 3.86 -7.30 -0.09
C PHE A 56 4.23 -8.71 -0.60
N ALA A 57 5.34 -9.30 -0.14
CA ALA A 57 5.89 -10.53 -0.71
C ALA A 57 5.83 -11.75 0.24
N ALA A 58 5.33 -11.58 1.46
CA ALA A 58 5.19 -12.67 2.41
C ALA A 58 3.86 -13.43 2.22
N PRO A 59 3.80 -14.75 2.45
CA PRO A 59 2.52 -15.45 2.58
C PRO A 59 1.69 -14.90 3.75
N GLY A 60 0.40 -14.67 3.53
CA GLY A 60 -0.48 -13.95 4.47
C GLY A 60 -0.28 -12.43 4.42
N SER A 61 0.33 -11.91 3.36
CA SER A 61 0.57 -10.47 3.22
C SER A 61 -0.64 -9.71 2.69
N PHE A 62 -0.47 -8.41 2.59
CA PHE A 62 -1.43 -7.53 1.95
C PHE A 62 -1.78 -7.99 0.53
N ASP A 63 -0.93 -8.76 -0.16
CA ASP A 63 -1.21 -9.26 -1.51
C ASP A 63 -2.24 -10.40 -1.53
N ASP A 64 -2.34 -11.14 -0.42
CA ASP A 64 -3.30 -12.24 -0.27
C ASP A 64 -4.68 -11.78 0.19
N LEU A 65 -4.82 -10.50 0.58
CA LEU A 65 -6.10 -9.95 1.01
C LEU A 65 -7.13 -10.03 -0.13
N VAL A 66 -8.33 -10.52 0.18
CA VAL A 66 -9.48 -10.54 -0.73
C VAL A 66 -10.65 -9.87 -0.03
N ILE A 67 -11.21 -8.85 -0.68
CA ILE A 67 -12.42 -8.16 -0.21
C ILE A 67 -13.61 -9.06 -0.50
N SER A 68 -14.26 -9.56 0.53
CA SER A 68 -15.41 -10.44 0.44
C SER A 68 -16.36 -10.23 1.60
N ALA A 69 -17.67 -10.35 1.33
CA ALA A 69 -18.71 -10.27 2.34
C ALA A 69 -18.56 -11.40 3.37
N ASP A 70 -18.25 -12.62 2.88
CA ASP A 70 -18.00 -13.79 3.73
C ASP A 70 -16.77 -13.63 4.62
N GLY A 71 -15.79 -12.83 4.18
CA GLY A 71 -14.62 -12.44 4.96
C GLY A 71 -14.88 -11.31 5.96
N GLY A 72 -16.12 -10.81 6.07
CA GLY A 72 -16.50 -9.74 6.99
C GLY A 72 -16.28 -8.32 6.45
N HIS A 73 -16.03 -8.16 5.16
CA HIS A 73 -15.87 -6.84 4.54
C HIS A 73 -17.22 -6.21 4.20
N ASP A 74 -17.26 -4.88 4.22
CA ASP A 74 -18.41 -4.10 3.76
C ASP A 74 -18.42 -4.05 2.22
N VAL A 75 -18.92 -5.12 1.61
CA VAL A 75 -19.05 -5.28 0.17
C VAL A 75 -20.28 -6.13 -0.16
N SER A 76 -20.97 -5.83 -1.25
CA SER A 76 -22.04 -6.71 -1.73
C SER A 76 -21.43 -7.88 -2.53
N PRO A 77 -21.99 -9.11 -2.47
CA PRO A 77 -21.48 -10.24 -3.25
C PRO A 77 -21.37 -9.97 -4.77
N GLY A 78 -22.24 -9.12 -5.32
CA GLY A 78 -22.20 -8.71 -6.73
C GLY A 78 -21.08 -7.73 -7.08
N ASP A 79 -20.53 -7.03 -6.08
CA ASP A 79 -19.48 -6.02 -6.25
C ASP A 79 -18.08 -6.52 -5.90
N GLU A 80 -17.93 -7.71 -5.31
CA GLU A 80 -16.63 -8.26 -4.88
C GLU A 80 -15.60 -8.31 -6.02
N ALA A 81 -16.00 -8.75 -7.21
CA ALA A 81 -15.10 -8.80 -8.36
C ALA A 81 -14.61 -7.41 -8.77
N ARG A 82 -15.46 -6.37 -8.63
CA ARG A 82 -15.08 -4.99 -8.90
C ARG A 82 -14.17 -4.44 -7.81
N ALA A 83 -14.48 -4.71 -6.55
CA ALA A 83 -13.66 -4.32 -5.40
C ALA A 83 -12.26 -4.92 -5.49
N ASN A 84 -12.15 -6.22 -5.76
CA ASN A 84 -10.85 -6.91 -5.85
C ASN A 84 -10.03 -6.47 -7.07
N ARG A 85 -10.66 -6.16 -8.22
CA ARG A 85 -9.94 -5.52 -9.33
C ARG A 85 -9.36 -4.17 -8.92
N ARG A 86 -10.14 -3.36 -8.21
CA ARG A 86 -9.67 -2.06 -7.73
C ARG A 86 -8.53 -2.21 -6.72
N LEU A 87 -8.60 -3.21 -5.83
CA LEU A 87 -7.54 -3.52 -4.89
C LEU A 87 -6.25 -3.94 -5.61
N ALA A 88 -6.35 -4.76 -6.66
CA ALA A 88 -5.20 -5.15 -7.48
C ALA A 88 -4.53 -3.93 -8.15
N GLU A 89 -5.32 -3.03 -8.75
CA GLU A 89 -4.79 -1.79 -9.34
C GLU A 89 -4.04 -0.92 -8.32
N LEU A 90 -4.57 -0.82 -7.10
CA LEU A 90 -3.95 -0.06 -6.01
C LEU A 90 -2.62 -0.70 -5.59
N ARG A 91 -2.58 -2.03 -5.45
CA ARG A 91 -1.34 -2.77 -5.15
C ARG A 91 -0.28 -2.56 -6.21
N ASP A 92 -0.66 -2.63 -7.48
CA ASP A 92 0.26 -2.46 -8.60
C ASP A 92 0.84 -1.04 -8.60
N ALA A 93 0.00 -0.02 -8.38
CA ALA A 93 0.45 1.36 -8.27
C ALA A 93 1.42 1.58 -7.09
N VAL A 94 1.16 0.97 -5.94
CA VAL A 94 2.08 1.03 -4.77
C VAL A 94 3.39 0.33 -5.08
N ARG A 95 3.36 -0.88 -5.66
CA ARG A 95 4.57 -1.65 -6.01
C ARG A 95 5.42 -0.92 -7.04
N GLU A 96 4.80 -0.35 -8.06
CA GLU A 96 5.51 0.40 -9.09
C GLU A 96 6.26 1.60 -8.48
N GLU A 97 5.60 2.39 -7.64
CA GLU A 97 6.21 3.57 -7.04
C GLU A 97 7.27 3.20 -6.00
N ALA A 98 7.04 2.16 -5.20
CA ALA A 98 8.03 1.65 -4.25
C ALA A 98 9.27 1.10 -4.95
N ALA A 99 9.10 0.43 -6.10
CA ALA A 99 10.21 -0.03 -6.94
C ALA A 99 10.97 1.16 -7.56
N ARG A 100 10.27 2.19 -8.05
CA ARG A 100 10.89 3.42 -8.56
C ARG A 100 11.73 4.12 -7.49
N LEU A 101 11.20 4.21 -6.26
CA LEU A 101 11.91 4.77 -5.12
C LEU A 101 13.17 3.95 -4.76
N SER A 102 13.07 2.63 -4.80
CA SER A 102 14.17 1.70 -4.45
C SER A 102 15.27 1.59 -5.51
N ARG A 103 14.94 1.85 -6.79
CA ARG A 103 15.90 1.80 -7.91
C ARG A 103 16.80 3.03 -8.01
N ARG A 104 16.58 4.07 -7.20
CA ARG A 104 17.38 5.29 -7.27
C ARG A 104 18.78 5.00 -6.71
N PRO A 105 19.85 5.10 -7.52
CA PRO A 105 21.20 4.90 -7.01
C PRO A 105 21.50 5.98 -5.97
N ARG A 106 22.04 5.55 -4.82
CA ARG A 106 22.74 6.49 -3.92
C ARG A 106 23.88 7.08 -4.74
N HIS A 107 23.80 8.37 -5.07
CA HIS A 107 25.00 9.11 -5.42
C HIS A 107 25.90 9.07 -4.17
N VAL A 108 26.92 8.21 -4.24
CA VAL A 108 28.13 8.29 -3.42
C VAL A 108 28.96 9.48 -3.87
#